data_AF-A0AAN5KPY2-F1
#
_entry.id   AF-A0AAN5KPY2-F1
#
_cell.length_a   1.000
_cell.length_b   1.000
_cell.length_c   1.000
_cell.angle_alpha   90.00
_cell.angle_beta   90.00
_cell.angle_gamma   90.00
#
_symmetry.space_group_name_H-M   'P 1'
#
loop_
_entity.id
_entity.type
_entity.pdbx_description
1 polymer ?
#
loop_
_entity_poly.entity_id
_entity_poly.type
_entity_poly.pdbx_seq_one_letter_code
_entity_poly.pdbx_strand_id
1 'polypeptide(L)'
;MISPKEALALLNKYEKHLNELQNIITTSYQNLLRCDAQIIPNALAALKAIANNTPFVPVVATSGMSSIKALNSDPQIALKELLVNDFFKDHFQKMCIHYAKDNPELLTNLQSFHACVSQEKIIIYKAKNGELALKFPTQEWRDRFIQKMGGVSHFASSDKFNANKACPQTYPENPTTLYLSTYTAKNGELAVVFPNKEVRQNFLTLLRHASSGTWSIYEGQDAVYFNDKKLHTPGYNFGINAPACISQSSNAAHADVRYAARILGQALRNPNNTCFFNKLPAELVNKIISLSTDNEVLAEEEAINKVQPYLGKAQLK
;
A
#
# COMPACT_ATOMS: atom_id res chain seq x y z
N MET A 1 -12.75 7.19 -3.25
CA MET A 1 -13.28 8.31 -2.43
C MET A 1 -13.44 7.81 -1.01
N ILE A 2 -13.19 8.68 -0.04
CA ILE A 2 -13.35 8.40 1.39
C ILE A 2 -14.82 8.66 1.75
N SER A 3 -15.52 7.69 2.33
CA SER A 3 -16.89 7.89 2.82
C SER A 3 -16.94 8.78 4.06
N PRO A 4 -18.09 9.40 4.40
CA PRO A 4 -18.23 10.21 5.61
C PRO A 4 -17.84 9.46 6.89
N LYS A 5 -18.22 8.18 6.97
CA LYS A 5 -17.87 7.30 8.10
C LYS A 5 -16.36 7.02 8.18
N GLU A 6 -15.71 6.79 7.04
CA GLU A 6 -14.24 6.63 7.00
C GLU A 6 -13.53 7.94 7.37
N ALA A 7 -14.00 9.09 6.89
CA ALA A 7 -13.42 10.39 7.24
C ALA A 7 -13.52 10.68 8.74
N LEU A 8 -14.67 10.39 9.37
CA LEU A 8 -14.84 10.53 10.81
C LEU A 8 -13.90 9.58 11.58
N ALA A 9 -13.73 8.35 11.12
CA ALA A 9 -12.80 7.40 11.73
C ALA A 9 -11.34 7.87 11.63
N LEU A 10 -10.96 8.49 10.50
CA LEU A 10 -9.63 9.07 10.31
C LEU A 10 -9.40 10.27 11.24
N LEU A 11 -10.38 11.16 11.38
CA LEU A 11 -10.32 12.28 12.32
C LEU A 11 -10.14 11.79 13.75
N ASN A 12 -11.02 10.88 14.22
CA ASN A 12 -10.96 10.36 15.58
C ASN A 12 -9.61 9.69 15.90
N LYS A 13 -8.97 9.06 14.91
CA LYS A 13 -7.71 8.34 15.10
C LYS A 13 -6.47 9.21 14.96
N TYR A 14 -6.46 10.18 14.04
CA TYR A 14 -5.24 10.86 13.62
C TYR A 14 -5.23 12.38 13.81
N GLU A 15 -6.37 13.02 14.16
CA GLU A 15 -6.44 14.48 14.32
C GLU A 15 -5.44 15.01 15.35
N LYS A 16 -5.27 14.31 16.49
CA LYS A 16 -4.28 14.68 17.51
C LYS A 16 -2.85 14.75 16.92
N HIS A 17 -2.45 13.75 16.16
CA HIS A 17 -1.11 13.66 15.57
C HIS A 17 -0.89 14.71 14.48
N LEU A 18 -1.93 15.00 13.69
CA LEU A 18 -1.87 16.07 12.70
C LEU A 18 -1.71 17.45 13.38
N ASN A 19 -2.47 17.72 14.44
CA ASN A 19 -2.31 18.95 15.22
C ASN A 19 -0.94 19.06 15.90
N GLU A 20 -0.39 17.95 16.39
CA GLU A 20 0.96 17.91 16.94
C GLU A 20 2.02 18.30 15.89
N LEU A 21 1.91 17.75 14.67
CA LEU A 21 2.76 18.14 13.54
C LEU A 21 2.60 19.63 13.20
N GLN A 22 1.38 20.14 13.14
CA GLN A 22 1.10 21.56 12.88
C GLN A 22 1.75 22.47 13.93
N ASN A 23 1.70 22.09 15.21
CA ASN A 23 2.34 22.84 16.28
C ASN A 23 3.86 22.89 16.11
N ILE A 24 4.49 21.78 15.71
CA ILE A 24 5.93 21.74 15.43
C ILE A 24 6.29 22.66 14.24
N ILE A 25 5.50 22.61 13.16
CA ILE A 25 5.71 23.45 11.97
C ILE A 25 5.63 24.95 12.33
N THR A 26 4.65 25.34 13.14
CA THR A 26 4.37 26.74 13.47
C THR A 26 5.28 27.32 14.56
N THR A 27 5.83 26.51 15.45
CA THR A 27 6.76 26.95 16.51
C THR A 27 8.22 27.03 16.05
N SER A 28 8.54 26.42 14.90
CA SER A 28 9.86 26.52 14.28
C SER A 28 10.03 27.91 13.63
N TYR A 29 10.66 28.85 14.35
CA TYR A 29 10.84 30.27 13.98
C TYR A 29 11.39 30.54 12.56
N GLN A 30 12.04 29.56 11.93
CA GLN A 30 12.56 29.69 10.56
C GLN A 30 11.52 29.38 9.45
N ASN A 31 10.30 28.92 9.82
CA ASN A 31 9.33 28.32 8.89
C ASN A 31 7.99 29.06 8.79
N LEU A 32 7.83 30.21 9.46
CA LEU A 32 6.59 31.03 9.45
C LEU A 32 6.16 31.53 8.05
N LEU A 33 7.04 31.44 7.04
CA LEU A 33 6.77 31.81 5.64
C LEU A 33 6.59 30.60 4.70
N ARG A 34 6.56 29.37 5.22
CA ARG A 34 6.47 28.15 4.39
C ARG A 34 5.02 27.70 4.18
N CYS A 35 4.76 27.21 2.97
CA CYS A 35 3.49 26.58 2.59
C CYS A 35 3.09 25.39 3.49
N ASP A 36 4.05 24.75 4.13
CA ASP A 36 3.89 23.64 5.08
C ASP A 36 2.79 23.93 6.13
N ALA A 37 2.76 25.16 6.66
CA ALA A 37 1.82 25.57 7.71
C ALA A 37 0.35 25.58 7.25
N GLN A 38 0.10 25.54 5.94
CA GLN A 38 -1.25 25.53 5.35
C GLN A 38 -1.73 24.11 5.01
N ILE A 39 -0.83 23.12 4.97
CA ILE A 39 -1.19 21.77 4.51
C ILE A 39 -2.08 21.07 5.54
N ILE A 40 -1.67 21.07 6.81
CA ILE A 40 -2.42 20.38 7.86
C ILE A 40 -3.80 21.00 8.12
N PRO A 41 -3.94 22.34 8.26
CA PRO A 41 -5.25 22.94 8.48
C PRO A 41 -6.22 22.66 7.32
N ASN A 42 -5.74 22.73 6.08
CA ASN A 42 -6.58 22.45 4.91
C ASN A 42 -6.92 20.95 4.78
N ALA A 43 -5.99 20.04 5.09
CA ALA A 43 -6.28 18.61 5.08
C ALA A 43 -7.32 18.22 6.15
N LEU A 44 -7.21 18.79 7.37
CA LEU A 44 -8.20 18.59 8.44
C LEU A 44 -9.56 19.18 8.06
N ALA A 45 -9.59 20.38 7.48
CA ALA A 45 -10.82 21.01 7.02
C ALA A 45 -11.51 20.21 5.91
N ALA A 46 -10.74 19.68 4.94
CA ALA A 46 -11.26 18.81 3.90
C ALA A 46 -11.82 17.49 4.49
N LEU A 47 -11.14 16.87 5.45
CA LEU A 47 -11.64 15.67 6.14
C LEU A 47 -12.94 15.94 6.92
N LYS A 48 -13.02 17.07 7.63
CA LYS A 48 -14.24 17.50 8.33
C LYS A 48 -15.39 17.76 7.36
N ALA A 49 -15.10 18.36 6.22
CA ALA A 49 -16.08 18.57 5.16
C ALA A 49 -16.62 17.24 4.60
N ILE A 50 -15.75 16.25 4.36
CA ILE A 50 -16.17 14.90 3.93
C ILE A 50 -17.01 14.22 5.01
N ALA A 51 -16.58 14.27 6.28
CA ALA A 51 -17.28 13.62 7.39
C ALA A 51 -18.70 14.16 7.60
N ASN A 52 -18.90 15.46 7.36
CA ASN A 52 -20.16 16.14 7.60
C ASN A 52 -20.99 16.37 6.31
N ASN A 53 -20.49 15.95 5.14
CA ASN A 53 -21.05 16.29 3.83
C ASN A 53 -21.27 17.82 3.64
N THR A 54 -20.33 18.64 4.12
CA THR A 54 -20.39 20.09 4.00
C THR A 54 -19.44 20.60 2.91
N PRO A 55 -19.63 21.83 2.40
CA PRO A 55 -18.68 22.45 1.50
C PRO A 55 -17.30 22.62 2.16
N PHE A 56 -16.24 22.52 1.35
CA PHE A 56 -14.88 22.83 1.77
C PHE A 56 -14.47 24.20 1.24
N VAL A 57 -13.91 25.01 2.14
CA VAL A 57 -13.38 26.34 1.81
C VAL A 57 -11.89 26.35 2.17
N PRO A 58 -10.98 26.41 1.19
CA PRO A 58 -9.56 26.39 1.45
C PRO A 58 -9.11 27.67 2.17
N VAL A 59 -8.29 27.50 3.19
CA VAL A 59 -7.60 28.59 3.89
C VAL A 59 -6.34 28.90 3.10
N VAL A 60 -6.32 30.07 2.46
CA VAL A 60 -5.21 30.55 1.64
C VAL A 60 -4.52 31.69 2.37
N ALA A 61 -3.21 31.59 2.67
CA ALA A 61 -2.48 32.77 3.12
C ALA A 61 -2.08 33.65 1.93
N THR A 62 -2.10 34.96 2.15
CA THR A 62 -1.89 36.00 1.14
C THR A 62 -0.46 36.11 0.61
N SER A 63 0.52 35.45 1.22
CA SER A 63 1.94 35.59 0.88
C SER A 63 2.61 34.29 0.41
N GLY A 64 3.24 34.34 -0.76
CA GLY A 64 4.45 33.55 -1.06
C GLY A 64 4.35 32.50 -2.17
N MET A 65 3.21 31.83 -2.34
CA MET A 65 3.06 30.84 -3.42
C MET A 65 1.65 30.85 -4.02
N SER A 66 1.57 31.00 -5.34
CA SER A 66 0.36 30.97 -6.16
C SER A 66 -0.35 29.61 -6.21
N SER A 67 0.26 28.56 -5.64
CA SER A 67 -0.15 27.18 -5.79
C SER A 67 -1.25 26.70 -4.84
N ILE A 68 -1.32 27.20 -3.59
CA ILE A 68 -2.43 26.88 -2.67
C ILE A 68 -3.70 27.68 -3.02
N LYS A 69 -3.56 28.79 -3.76
CA LYS A 69 -4.68 29.57 -4.30
C LYS A 69 -5.59 28.77 -5.26
N ALA A 70 -5.20 27.56 -5.66
CA ALA A 70 -5.90 26.74 -6.63
C ALA A 70 -6.44 25.41 -6.07
N LEU A 71 -6.48 25.22 -4.74
CA LEU A 71 -7.09 24.01 -4.17
C LEU A 71 -8.55 23.87 -4.62
N ASN A 72 -8.91 22.66 -5.04
CA ASN A 72 -10.26 22.37 -5.48
C ASN A 72 -11.29 22.59 -4.35
N SER A 73 -12.49 23.05 -4.68
CA SER A 73 -13.60 23.17 -3.71
C SER A 73 -14.19 21.82 -3.30
N ASP A 74 -13.98 20.77 -4.09
CA ASP A 74 -14.32 19.40 -3.71
C ASP A 74 -13.31 18.91 -2.64
N PRO A 75 -13.77 18.59 -1.41
CA PRO A 75 -12.86 18.16 -0.35
C PRO A 75 -12.15 16.85 -0.63
N GLN A 76 -12.71 15.95 -1.45
CA GLN A 76 -12.02 14.71 -1.85
C GLN A 76 -10.82 15.01 -2.74
N ILE A 77 -10.99 15.96 -3.67
CA ILE A 77 -9.94 16.37 -4.60
C ILE A 77 -8.90 17.19 -3.85
N ALA A 78 -9.32 18.15 -3.03
CA ALA A 78 -8.41 18.97 -2.22
C ALA A 78 -7.54 18.11 -1.27
N LEU A 79 -8.16 17.15 -0.58
CA LEU A 79 -7.44 16.25 0.31
C LEU A 79 -6.38 15.43 -0.43
N LYS A 80 -6.68 14.99 -1.66
CA LYS A 80 -5.70 14.32 -2.53
C LYS A 80 -4.62 15.27 -3.04
N GLU A 81 -4.98 16.49 -3.43
CA GLU A 81 -4.03 17.52 -3.87
C GLU A 81 -2.99 17.83 -2.79
N LEU A 82 -3.43 17.92 -1.53
CA LEU A 82 -2.58 18.24 -0.39
C LEU A 82 -1.66 17.09 0.04
N LEU A 83 -2.13 15.85 -0.10
CA LEU A 83 -1.46 14.69 0.50
C LEU A 83 -0.84 13.72 -0.51
N VAL A 84 -1.35 13.66 -1.74
CA VAL A 84 -1.08 12.56 -2.69
C VAL A 84 -0.60 13.05 -4.06
N ASN A 85 -1.00 14.24 -4.51
CA ASN A 85 -0.90 14.64 -5.92
C ASN A 85 0.52 15.12 -6.34
N ASP A 86 0.79 14.99 -7.64
CA ASP A 86 2.01 15.40 -8.35
C ASP A 86 2.35 16.90 -8.23
N PHE A 87 1.38 17.73 -7.88
CA PHE A 87 1.60 19.17 -7.71
C PHE A 87 2.51 19.47 -6.51
N PHE A 88 2.40 18.68 -5.44
CA PHE A 88 3.18 18.81 -4.20
C PHE A 88 4.00 17.53 -3.93
N LYS A 89 4.65 16.95 -4.96
CA LYS A 89 5.34 15.63 -4.90
C LYS A 89 6.00 15.26 -3.57
N ASP A 90 5.43 14.27 -2.90
CA ASP A 90 5.87 13.71 -1.61
C ASP A 90 6.04 14.76 -0.50
N HIS A 91 5.47 15.94 -0.66
CA HIS A 91 5.73 17.08 0.22
C HIS A 91 5.21 16.80 1.63
N PHE A 92 4.02 16.18 1.75
CA PHE A 92 3.52 15.73 3.05
C PHE A 92 4.46 14.71 3.71
N GLN A 93 4.99 13.74 2.95
CA GLN A 93 5.93 12.76 3.51
C GLN A 93 7.25 13.39 3.92
N LYS A 94 7.82 14.27 3.08
CA LYS A 94 9.04 15.04 3.38
C LYS A 94 8.86 15.93 4.60
N MET A 95 7.70 16.58 4.72
CA MET A 95 7.31 17.39 5.87
C MET A 95 7.26 16.52 7.14
N CYS A 96 6.56 15.38 7.09
CA CYS A 96 6.53 14.44 8.22
C CYS A 96 7.94 13.98 8.63
N ILE A 97 8.78 13.57 7.67
CA ILE A 97 10.16 13.14 7.94
C ILE A 97 10.98 14.28 8.55
N HIS A 98 10.84 15.50 8.03
CA HIS A 98 11.62 16.65 8.48
C HIS A 98 11.24 17.09 9.90
N TYR A 99 9.95 17.29 10.15
CA TYR A 99 9.47 17.86 11.41
C TYR A 99 9.26 16.81 12.52
N ALA A 100 9.01 15.55 12.17
CA ALA A 100 8.85 14.46 13.16
C ALA A 100 10.10 13.56 13.27
N LYS A 101 11.27 13.97 12.75
CA LYS A 101 12.51 13.16 12.76
C LYS A 101 12.91 12.65 14.16
N ASP A 102 12.65 13.47 15.18
CA ASP A 102 13.03 13.18 16.57
C ASP A 102 11.88 12.57 17.39
N ASN A 103 10.72 12.32 16.75
CA ASN A 103 9.55 11.68 17.36
C ASN A 103 9.06 10.51 16.47
N PRO A 104 9.64 9.30 16.63
CA PRO A 104 9.31 8.14 15.81
C PRO A 104 7.84 7.73 15.87
N GLU A 105 7.21 7.85 17.05
CA GLU A 105 5.79 7.51 17.22
C GLU A 105 4.89 8.44 16.40
N LEU A 106 5.16 9.75 16.45
CA LEU A 106 4.45 10.73 15.64
C LEU A 106 4.65 10.45 14.15
N LEU A 107 5.89 10.19 13.72
CA LEU A 107 6.20 9.87 12.32
C LEU A 107 5.43 8.63 11.82
N THR A 108 5.42 7.54 12.60
CA THR A 108 4.66 6.32 12.25
C THR A 108 3.16 6.58 12.14
N ASN A 109 2.59 7.36 13.05
CA ASN A 109 1.17 7.70 13.01
C ASN A 109 0.81 8.58 11.80
N LEU A 110 1.66 9.54 11.45
CA LEU A 110 1.48 10.39 10.27
C LEU A 110 1.63 9.62 8.95
N GLN A 111 2.58 8.68 8.88
CA GLN A 111 2.73 7.78 7.74
C GLN A 111 1.52 6.84 7.62
N SER A 112 1.00 6.35 8.73
CA SER A 112 -0.21 5.52 8.75
C SER A 112 -1.45 6.32 8.31
N PHE A 113 -1.58 7.57 8.75
CA PHE A 113 -2.61 8.49 8.29
C PHE A 113 -2.49 8.72 6.78
N HIS A 114 -1.29 9.05 6.28
CA HIS A 114 -1.03 9.22 4.86
C HIS A 114 -1.43 7.98 4.08
N ALA A 115 -1.02 6.79 4.50
CA ALA A 115 -1.42 5.55 3.85
C ALA A 115 -2.95 5.34 3.86
N CYS A 116 -3.63 5.74 4.94
CA CYS A 116 -5.08 5.64 5.04
C CYS A 116 -5.84 6.63 4.16
N VAL A 117 -5.33 7.85 3.98
CA VAL A 117 -5.96 8.88 3.14
C VAL A 117 -5.59 8.71 1.67
N SER A 118 -4.31 8.40 1.44
CA SER A 118 -3.81 8.00 0.14
C SER A 118 -4.57 6.76 -0.35
N GLN A 119 -5.05 5.88 0.58
CA GLN A 119 -5.73 4.60 0.33
C GLN A 119 -6.01 4.39 -1.13
N GLU A 120 -4.92 4.00 -1.75
CA GLU A 120 -4.75 3.80 -3.15
C GLU A 120 -5.39 2.42 -3.35
N LYS A 121 -6.74 2.42 -3.35
CA LYS A 121 -7.55 1.21 -3.33
C LYS A 121 -7.43 0.53 -4.69
N ILE A 122 -7.28 -0.79 -4.68
CA ILE A 122 -7.55 -1.58 -5.88
C ILE A 122 -9.06 -1.60 -6.01
N ILE A 123 -9.57 -0.99 -7.08
CA ILE A 123 -11.00 -0.93 -7.36
C ILE A 123 -11.37 -2.19 -8.15
N ILE A 124 -12.28 -2.98 -7.60
CA ILE A 124 -12.78 -4.20 -8.22
C ILE A 124 -14.17 -3.91 -8.79
N TYR A 125 -14.37 -4.27 -10.06
CA TYR A 125 -15.63 -4.11 -10.78
C TYR A 125 -15.74 -5.12 -11.93
N LYS A 126 -16.96 -5.29 -12.45
CA LYS A 126 -17.19 -6.05 -13.68
C LYS A 126 -17.13 -5.11 -14.88
N ALA A 127 -16.21 -5.37 -15.82
CA ALA A 127 -16.04 -4.58 -17.03
C ALA A 127 -17.19 -4.82 -18.03
N LYS A 128 -17.36 -3.91 -18.99
CA LYS A 128 -18.43 -3.98 -20.01
C LYS A 128 -18.33 -5.24 -20.88
N ASN A 129 -17.12 -5.73 -21.12
CA ASN A 129 -16.85 -6.98 -21.84
C ASN A 129 -17.08 -8.24 -20.99
N GLY A 130 -17.57 -8.08 -19.75
CA GLY A 130 -17.90 -9.17 -18.85
C GLY A 130 -16.79 -9.56 -17.89
N GLU A 131 -15.54 -9.15 -18.13
CA GLU A 131 -14.36 -9.51 -17.33
C GLU A 131 -14.38 -8.92 -15.92
N LEU A 132 -13.61 -9.52 -15.01
CA LEU A 132 -13.31 -8.90 -13.72
C LEU A 132 -12.15 -7.93 -13.92
N ALA A 133 -12.35 -6.68 -13.54
CA ALA A 133 -11.34 -5.64 -13.63
C ALA A 133 -10.86 -5.23 -12.24
N LEU A 134 -9.53 -5.18 -12.08
CA LEU A 134 -8.83 -4.65 -10.92
C LEU A 134 -8.11 -3.38 -11.37
N LYS A 135 -8.67 -2.22 -11.03
CA LYS A 135 -8.04 -0.93 -11.33
C LYS A 135 -7.12 -0.53 -10.20
N PHE A 136 -5.84 -0.39 -10.53
CA PHE A 136 -4.80 0.05 -9.62
C PHE A 136 -4.63 1.58 -9.68
N PRO A 137 -4.11 2.16 -8.60
CA PRO A 137 -3.70 3.55 -8.54
C PRO A 137 -2.64 3.92 -9.59
N THR A 138 -1.62 3.07 -9.73
CA THR A 138 -0.51 3.26 -10.66
C THR A 138 -0.25 1.99 -11.46
N GLN A 139 0.44 2.13 -12.59
CA GLN A 139 0.88 0.99 -13.39
C GLN A 139 1.89 0.12 -12.62
N GLU A 140 2.78 0.74 -11.84
CA GLU A 140 3.77 0.03 -11.03
C GLU A 140 3.12 -0.93 -10.02
N TRP A 141 2.02 -0.50 -9.37
CA TRP A 141 1.28 -1.34 -8.43
C TRP A 141 0.62 -2.53 -9.13
N ARG A 142 0.04 -2.29 -10.32
CA ARG A 142 -0.50 -3.36 -11.17
C ARG A 142 0.60 -4.38 -11.50
N ASP A 143 1.77 -3.91 -11.91
CA ASP A 143 2.88 -4.77 -12.34
C ASP A 143 3.42 -5.61 -11.19
N ARG A 144 3.59 -5.01 -10.00
CA ARG A 144 3.94 -5.75 -8.78
C ARG A 144 2.86 -6.75 -8.39
N PHE A 145 1.58 -6.41 -8.55
CA PHE A 145 0.47 -7.32 -8.26
C PHE A 145 0.54 -8.56 -9.17
N ILE A 146 0.75 -8.35 -10.47
CA ILE A 146 0.92 -9.43 -11.45
C ILE A 146 2.14 -10.28 -11.08
N GLN A 147 3.28 -9.66 -10.76
CA GLN A 147 4.50 -10.36 -10.36
C GLN A 147 4.28 -11.24 -9.12
N LYS A 148 3.64 -10.71 -8.07
CA LYS A 148 3.39 -11.43 -6.81
C LYS A 148 2.31 -12.50 -6.94
N MET A 149 1.40 -12.37 -7.89
CA MET A 149 0.40 -13.40 -8.20
C MET A 149 1.04 -14.65 -8.85
N GLY A 150 2.18 -14.48 -9.52
CA GLY A 150 2.90 -15.53 -10.23
C GLY A 150 3.56 -15.06 -11.54
N GLY A 151 3.38 -13.80 -11.95
CA GLY A 151 3.92 -13.30 -13.22
C GLY A 151 3.15 -13.81 -14.45
N VAL A 152 3.34 -13.15 -15.59
CA VAL A 152 2.56 -13.42 -16.83
C VAL A 152 2.89 -14.80 -17.44
N SER A 153 4.09 -15.31 -17.23
CA SER A 153 4.57 -16.60 -17.75
C SER A 153 3.75 -17.80 -17.25
N HIS A 154 3.25 -17.74 -16.01
CA HIS A 154 2.40 -18.79 -15.43
C HIS A 154 0.97 -18.82 -16.01
N PHE A 155 0.59 -17.79 -16.78
CA PHE A 155 -0.71 -17.71 -17.45
C PHE A 155 -0.64 -18.00 -18.96
N ALA A 156 0.56 -17.96 -19.54
CA ALA A 156 0.81 -18.34 -20.92
C ALA A 156 0.85 -19.87 -21.05
N SER A 157 -0.30 -20.53 -20.97
CA SER A 157 -0.38 -21.94 -21.31
C SER A 157 -0.47 -22.12 -22.82
N SER A 158 0.38 -23.00 -23.36
CA SER A 158 0.34 -23.46 -24.76
C SER A 158 -0.83 -24.40 -25.07
N ASP A 159 -1.63 -24.79 -24.08
CA ASP A 159 -2.77 -25.69 -24.27
C ASP A 159 -4.00 -24.94 -24.76
N LYS A 160 -4.46 -25.28 -25.97
CA LYS A 160 -5.72 -24.79 -26.57
C LYS A 160 -6.98 -25.06 -25.72
N PHE A 161 -6.89 -25.95 -24.73
CA PHE A 161 -7.97 -26.22 -23.76
C PHE A 161 -8.03 -25.21 -22.59
N ASN A 162 -7.02 -24.33 -22.43
CA ASN A 162 -6.94 -23.33 -21.36
C ASN A 162 -7.50 -21.95 -21.71
N ALA A 163 -8.20 -21.80 -22.86
CA ALA A 163 -8.77 -20.52 -23.30
C ALA A 163 -9.75 -19.86 -22.30
N ASN A 164 -10.27 -20.64 -21.34
CA ASN A 164 -11.21 -20.19 -20.30
C ASN A 164 -10.56 -19.98 -18.92
N LYS A 165 -9.24 -20.14 -18.79
CA LYS A 165 -8.52 -19.82 -17.54
C LYS A 165 -8.14 -18.35 -17.53
N ALA A 166 -8.11 -17.72 -16.36
CA ALA A 166 -7.90 -16.30 -16.16
C ALA A 166 -6.53 -15.90 -16.71
N CYS A 167 -6.52 -15.39 -17.95
CA CYS A 167 -5.34 -14.79 -18.53
C CYS A 167 -5.36 -13.31 -18.12
N PRO A 168 -4.39 -12.83 -17.31
CA PRO A 168 -4.29 -11.42 -16.97
C PRO A 168 -4.02 -10.63 -18.25
N GLN A 169 -5.00 -9.83 -18.65
CA GLN A 169 -4.90 -8.93 -19.78
C GLN A 169 -4.70 -7.50 -19.30
N THR A 170 -3.83 -6.79 -19.99
CA THR A 170 -3.64 -5.35 -19.83
C THR A 170 -3.90 -4.71 -21.19
N TYR A 171 -4.72 -3.67 -21.20
CA TYR A 171 -5.05 -2.94 -22.42
C TYR A 171 -4.30 -1.62 -22.43
N PRO A 172 -3.69 -1.20 -23.55
CA PRO A 172 -2.96 0.07 -23.65
C PRO A 172 -3.81 1.29 -23.26
N GLU A 173 -5.13 1.25 -23.50
CA GLU A 173 -6.02 2.36 -23.14
C GLU A 173 -6.26 2.47 -21.61
N ASN A 174 -5.98 1.41 -20.85
CA ASN A 174 -6.17 1.36 -19.39
C ASN A 174 -4.94 0.74 -18.70
N PRO A 175 -3.78 1.40 -18.73
CA PRO A 175 -2.51 0.83 -18.29
C PRO A 175 -2.44 0.58 -16.77
N THR A 176 -3.34 1.14 -15.97
CA THR A 176 -3.39 0.83 -14.53
C THR A 176 -4.37 -0.28 -14.19
N THR A 177 -5.02 -0.91 -15.16
CA THR A 177 -6.05 -1.92 -14.91
C THR A 177 -5.60 -3.30 -15.37
N LEU A 178 -5.87 -4.29 -14.52
CA LEU A 178 -5.74 -5.70 -14.84
C LEU A 178 -7.13 -6.28 -15.10
N TYR A 179 -7.27 -7.01 -16.20
CA TYR A 179 -8.50 -7.71 -16.56
C TYR A 179 -8.28 -9.21 -16.45
N LEU A 180 -9.25 -9.90 -15.84
CA LEU A 180 -9.27 -11.34 -15.68
C LEU A 180 -10.53 -11.89 -16.30
N SER A 181 -10.37 -12.91 -17.14
CA SER A 181 -11.50 -13.59 -17.77
C SER A 181 -12.39 -14.26 -16.71
N THR A 182 -13.70 -14.13 -16.89
CA THR A 182 -14.71 -14.64 -15.96
C THR A 182 -15.77 -15.46 -16.67
N TYR A 183 -16.47 -16.27 -15.91
CA TYR A 183 -17.74 -16.87 -16.33
C TYR A 183 -18.80 -16.65 -15.24
N THR A 184 -20.07 -16.81 -15.60
CA THR A 184 -21.17 -16.82 -14.62
C THR A 184 -21.47 -18.27 -14.26
N ALA A 185 -21.34 -18.62 -12.98
CA ALA A 185 -21.67 -19.94 -12.47
C ALA A 185 -23.18 -20.19 -12.49
N LYS A 186 -23.60 -21.46 -12.35
CA LYS A 186 -25.03 -21.85 -12.41
C LYS A 186 -25.91 -21.16 -11.37
N ASN A 187 -25.34 -20.82 -10.22
CA ASN A 187 -26.00 -20.09 -9.13
C ASN A 187 -25.98 -18.56 -9.32
N GLY A 188 -25.48 -18.07 -10.46
CA GLY A 188 -25.42 -16.65 -10.80
C GLY A 188 -24.17 -15.92 -10.28
N GLU A 189 -23.24 -16.61 -9.61
CA GLU A 189 -22.00 -15.99 -9.11
C GLU A 189 -21.02 -15.69 -10.25
N LEU A 190 -20.30 -14.57 -10.15
CA LEU A 190 -19.17 -14.27 -11.02
C LEU A 190 -17.95 -15.07 -10.57
N ALA A 191 -17.39 -15.88 -11.46
CA ALA A 191 -16.28 -16.76 -11.14
C ALA A 191 -15.06 -16.51 -12.02
N VAL A 192 -13.87 -16.61 -11.42
CA VAL A 192 -12.56 -16.50 -12.07
C VAL A 192 -11.82 -17.83 -11.89
N VAL A 193 -11.45 -18.49 -12.99
CA VAL A 193 -10.70 -19.76 -12.96
C VAL A 193 -9.20 -19.48 -13.00
N PHE A 194 -8.42 -20.02 -12.09
CA PHE A 194 -6.97 -19.83 -12.10
C PHE A 194 -6.23 -21.00 -12.78
N PRO A 195 -4.99 -20.79 -13.26
CA PRO A 195 -4.17 -21.85 -13.85
C PRO A 195 -3.98 -23.06 -12.94
N ASN A 196 -3.76 -22.79 -11.64
CA ASN A 196 -3.55 -23.76 -10.59
C ASN A 196 -3.89 -23.18 -9.20
N LYS A 197 -3.90 -24.04 -8.19
CA LYS A 197 -4.18 -23.70 -6.78
C LYS A 197 -3.22 -22.67 -6.19
N GLU A 198 -1.94 -22.67 -6.59
CA GLU A 198 -0.93 -21.77 -6.05
C GLU A 198 -1.18 -20.32 -6.48
N VAL A 199 -1.37 -20.08 -7.78
CA VAL A 199 -1.70 -18.76 -8.34
C VAL A 199 -3.01 -18.24 -7.74
N ARG A 200 -4.01 -19.11 -7.59
CA ARG A 200 -5.27 -18.77 -6.90
C ARG A 200 -5.01 -18.31 -5.46
N GLN A 201 -4.18 -19.04 -4.72
CA GLN A 201 -3.88 -18.69 -3.33
C GLN A 201 -3.10 -17.39 -3.19
N ASN A 202 -2.17 -17.13 -4.13
CA ASN A 202 -1.43 -15.86 -4.19
C ASN A 202 -2.38 -14.68 -4.46
N PHE A 203 -3.28 -14.83 -5.44
CA PHE A 203 -4.32 -13.84 -5.73
C PHE A 203 -5.16 -13.51 -4.48
N LEU A 204 -5.68 -14.54 -3.80
CA LEU A 204 -6.47 -14.35 -2.59
C LEU A 204 -5.68 -13.71 -1.44
N THR A 205 -4.40 -14.06 -1.31
CA THR A 205 -3.50 -13.45 -0.32
C THR A 205 -3.29 -11.97 -0.61
N LEU A 206 -3.19 -11.58 -1.88
CA LEU A 206 -3.09 -10.18 -2.28
C LEU A 206 -4.41 -9.42 -2.06
N LEU A 207 -5.56 -10.10 -2.11
CA LEU A 207 -6.85 -9.50 -1.82
C LEU A 207 -7.26 -9.56 -0.33
N ARG A 208 -6.49 -10.19 0.56
CA ARG A 208 -6.84 -10.53 1.97
C ARG A 208 -7.43 -9.41 2.83
N HIS A 209 -7.30 -8.16 2.42
CA HIS A 209 -7.89 -7.00 3.08
C HIS A 209 -9.36 -6.75 2.69
N ALA A 210 -9.92 -7.53 1.78
CA ALA A 210 -11.36 -7.58 1.55
C ALA A 210 -12.06 -8.31 2.71
N SER A 211 -13.36 -8.07 2.87
CA SER A 211 -14.16 -8.77 3.89
C SER A 211 -14.17 -10.29 3.64
N SER A 212 -14.18 -11.08 4.72
CA SER A 212 -14.20 -12.55 4.65
C SER A 212 -15.36 -13.14 3.85
N GLY A 213 -16.44 -12.37 3.64
CA GLY A 213 -17.59 -12.75 2.82
C GLY A 213 -17.50 -12.35 1.34
N THR A 214 -16.43 -11.72 0.87
CA THR A 214 -16.33 -11.19 -0.51
C THR A 214 -16.30 -12.31 -1.56
N TRP A 215 -15.71 -13.46 -1.23
CA TRP A 215 -15.60 -14.59 -2.15
C TRP A 215 -15.71 -15.94 -1.45
N SER A 216 -15.94 -16.97 -2.25
CA SER A 216 -15.98 -18.38 -1.85
C SER A 216 -15.02 -19.20 -2.72
N ILE A 217 -14.52 -20.29 -2.15
CA ILE A 217 -13.79 -21.35 -2.87
C ILE A 217 -14.54 -22.64 -2.57
N TYR A 218 -14.94 -23.37 -3.61
CA TYR A 218 -15.52 -24.69 -3.45
C TYR A 218 -14.43 -25.77 -3.53
N GLU A 219 -14.61 -26.86 -2.79
CA GLU A 219 -13.65 -27.96 -2.74
C GLU A 219 -13.39 -28.53 -4.14
N GLY A 220 -12.13 -28.82 -4.45
CA GLY A 220 -11.71 -29.38 -5.75
C GLY A 220 -11.76 -28.41 -6.94
N GLN A 221 -12.13 -27.14 -6.75
CA GLN A 221 -12.28 -26.16 -7.83
C GLN A 221 -11.12 -25.17 -7.87
N ASP A 222 -10.50 -24.93 -9.02
CA ASP A 222 -9.47 -23.89 -9.20
C ASP A 222 -10.03 -22.48 -9.39
N ALA A 223 -11.33 -22.30 -9.12
CA ALA A 223 -12.04 -21.04 -9.29
C ALA A 223 -12.26 -20.30 -7.96
N VAL A 224 -12.33 -18.96 -8.06
CA VAL A 224 -12.80 -18.06 -7.00
C VAL A 224 -14.15 -17.50 -7.42
N TYR A 225 -15.12 -17.55 -6.52
CA TYR A 225 -16.50 -17.10 -6.75
C TYR A 225 -16.74 -15.84 -5.94
N PHE A 226 -17.15 -14.76 -6.59
CA PHE A 226 -17.45 -13.51 -5.90
C PHE A 226 -18.90 -13.52 -5.43
N ASN A 227 -19.08 -13.46 -4.10
CA ASN A 227 -20.40 -13.59 -3.46
C ASN A 227 -21.25 -12.30 -3.60
N ASP A 228 -20.60 -11.18 -3.91
CA ASP A 228 -21.30 -9.90 -4.07
C ASP A 228 -22.08 -9.85 -5.37
N LYS A 229 -23.37 -10.20 -5.29
CA LYS A 229 -24.31 -10.16 -6.43
C LYS A 229 -24.41 -8.78 -7.08
N LYS A 230 -24.06 -7.69 -6.38
CA LYS A 230 -24.06 -6.34 -6.95
C LYS A 230 -22.96 -6.14 -7.99
N LEU A 231 -21.94 -7.00 -8.05
CA LEU A 231 -20.94 -6.98 -9.14
C LEU A 231 -21.55 -7.15 -10.53
N HIS A 232 -22.76 -7.72 -10.64
CA HIS A 232 -23.48 -7.80 -11.91
C HIS A 232 -24.21 -6.49 -12.27
N THR A 233 -24.31 -5.55 -11.33
CA THR A 233 -24.99 -4.26 -11.53
C THR A 233 -24.05 -3.30 -12.27
N PRO A 234 -24.45 -2.74 -13.43
CA PRO A 234 -23.65 -1.77 -14.15
C PRO A 234 -23.22 -0.60 -13.27
N GLY A 235 -21.93 -0.27 -13.29
CA GLY A 235 -21.36 0.85 -12.52
C GLY A 235 -21.06 0.56 -11.05
N TYR A 236 -21.46 -0.59 -10.52
CA TYR A 236 -21.06 -0.99 -9.16
C TYR A 236 -19.56 -1.29 -9.08
N ASN A 237 -18.92 -0.77 -8.04
CA ASN A 237 -17.52 -1.01 -7.73
C ASN A 237 -17.33 -1.08 -6.22
N PHE A 238 -16.29 -1.79 -5.79
CA PHE A 238 -15.83 -1.72 -4.41
C PHE A 238 -14.31 -1.64 -4.36
N GLY A 239 -13.79 -0.98 -3.34
CA GLY A 239 -12.36 -0.79 -3.16
C GLY A 239 -11.83 -1.71 -2.06
N ILE A 240 -10.68 -2.33 -2.32
CA ILE A 240 -9.90 -3.05 -1.32
C ILE A 240 -8.57 -2.34 -1.09
N ASN A 241 -8.04 -2.43 0.13
CA ASN A 241 -6.72 -1.90 0.42
C ASN A 241 -5.66 -2.82 -0.19
N ALA A 242 -4.73 -2.26 -0.96
CA ALA A 242 -3.60 -3.01 -1.47
C ALA A 242 -2.68 -3.41 -0.31
N PRO A 243 -2.16 -4.66 -0.28
CA PRO A 243 -1.21 -5.07 0.74
C PRO A 243 0.10 -4.28 0.60
N ALA A 244 0.83 -4.14 1.71
CA ALA A 244 2.08 -3.36 1.78
C ALA A 244 3.11 -3.75 0.70
N CYS A 245 3.18 -5.04 0.35
CA CYS A 245 4.08 -5.55 -0.70
C CYS A 245 3.77 -5.06 -2.12
N ILE A 246 2.60 -4.45 -2.33
CA ILE A 246 2.19 -3.79 -3.57
C ILE A 246 2.31 -2.28 -3.42
N SER A 247 1.87 -1.75 -2.27
CA SER A 247 1.67 -0.32 -2.06
C SER A 247 2.88 0.46 -1.56
N GLN A 248 3.84 -0.19 -0.91
CA GLN A 248 5.08 0.48 -0.51
C GLN A 248 5.93 0.72 -1.75
N SER A 249 6.37 1.97 -1.96
CA SER A 249 7.46 2.24 -2.90
C SER A 249 8.66 1.37 -2.51
N SER A 250 9.48 0.96 -3.48
CA SER A 250 10.67 0.15 -3.25
C SER A 250 11.46 0.68 -2.05
N ASN A 251 11.57 2.01 -1.92
CA ASN A 251 12.22 2.73 -0.82
C ASN A 251 11.67 2.48 0.59
N ALA A 252 10.37 2.29 0.77
CA ALA A 252 9.79 2.01 2.09
C ALA A 252 9.98 0.53 2.50
N ALA A 253 9.83 -0.40 1.56
CA ALA A 253 10.19 -1.80 1.80
C ALA A 253 11.70 -1.95 2.05
N HIS A 254 12.53 -1.15 1.37
CA HIS A 254 13.96 -1.05 1.67
C HIS A 254 14.22 -0.54 3.08
N ALA A 255 13.39 0.35 3.65
CA ALA A 255 13.59 0.85 5.02
C ALA A 255 13.32 -0.22 6.08
N ASP A 256 12.25 -1.01 5.94
CA ASP A 256 11.92 -2.10 6.87
C ASP A 256 12.95 -3.24 6.78
N VAL A 257 13.39 -3.59 5.57
CA VAL A 257 14.47 -4.57 5.36
C VAL A 257 15.81 -4.03 5.85
N ARG A 258 16.14 -2.74 5.61
CA ARG A 258 17.32 -2.06 6.18
C ARG A 258 17.31 -2.09 7.71
N TYR A 259 16.15 -1.86 8.32
CA TYR A 259 16.01 -1.84 9.76
C TYR A 259 16.19 -3.24 10.36
N ALA A 260 15.54 -4.26 9.77
CA ALA A 260 15.71 -5.65 10.15
C ALA A 260 17.16 -6.13 9.97
N ALA A 261 17.79 -5.83 8.83
CA ALA A 261 19.19 -6.16 8.55
C ALA A 261 20.16 -5.48 9.51
N ARG A 262 19.91 -4.20 9.84
CA ARG A 262 20.75 -3.42 10.76
C ARG A 262 20.66 -3.93 12.19
N ILE A 263 19.46 -4.27 12.66
CA ILE A 263 19.26 -4.87 14.00
C ILE A 263 19.90 -6.26 14.07
N LEU A 264 19.73 -7.07 13.02
CA LEU A 264 20.34 -8.40 12.93
C LEU A 264 21.88 -8.31 12.91
N GLY A 265 22.46 -7.40 12.13
CA GLY A 265 23.89 -7.15 12.09
C GLY A 265 24.45 -6.62 13.41
N GLN A 266 23.68 -5.83 14.17
CA GLN A 266 24.06 -5.40 15.52
C GLN A 266 24.01 -6.55 16.54
N ALA A 267 23.02 -7.43 16.45
CA ALA A 267 22.90 -8.62 17.31
C ALA A 267 24.07 -9.60 17.10
N LEU A 268 24.51 -9.78 15.86
CA LEU A 268 25.62 -10.67 15.49
C LEU A 268 27.01 -10.11 15.88
N ARG A 269 27.18 -8.78 15.88
CA ARG A 269 28.42 -8.11 16.33
C ARG A 269 28.60 -8.10 17.84
N ASN A 270 27.56 -8.43 18.62
CA ASN A 270 27.61 -8.46 20.07
C ASN A 270 27.03 -9.78 20.62
N PRO A 271 27.77 -10.90 20.46
CA PRO A 271 27.28 -12.24 20.74
C PRO A 271 26.86 -12.45 22.20
N ASN A 272 27.38 -11.66 23.14
CA ASN A 272 27.07 -11.77 24.57
C ASN A 272 25.73 -11.14 24.97
N ASN A 273 24.97 -10.59 24.03
CA ASN A 273 23.71 -9.93 24.32
C ASN A 273 22.52 -10.89 24.15
N THR A 274 21.57 -10.87 25.09
CA THR A 274 20.35 -11.69 25.11
C THR A 274 19.30 -11.22 24.08
N CYS A 275 19.77 -10.83 22.89
CA CYS A 275 18.94 -10.29 21.84
C CYS A 275 18.02 -11.37 21.26
N PHE A 276 16.73 -11.07 21.09
CA PHE A 276 15.74 -11.96 20.46
C PHE A 276 16.22 -12.52 19.11
N PHE A 277 16.99 -11.75 18.35
CA PHE A 277 17.52 -12.13 17.05
C PHE A 277 18.54 -13.27 17.08
N ASN A 278 19.21 -13.50 18.22
CA ASN A 278 20.09 -14.66 18.43
C ASN A 278 19.31 -15.97 18.63
N LYS A 279 17.98 -15.89 18.78
CA LYS A 279 17.08 -17.04 18.95
C LYS A 279 16.26 -17.35 17.69
N LEU A 280 16.46 -16.59 16.60
CA LEU A 280 15.73 -16.83 15.35
C LEU A 280 16.25 -18.09 14.65
N PRO A 281 15.36 -18.86 13.98
CA PRO A 281 15.78 -19.99 13.16
C PRO A 281 16.74 -19.54 12.05
N ALA A 282 17.77 -20.34 11.79
CA ALA A 282 18.82 -20.04 10.81
C ALA A 282 18.24 -19.76 9.40
N GLU A 283 17.16 -20.44 9.02
CA GLU A 283 16.46 -20.22 7.75
C GLU A 283 15.87 -18.80 7.65
N LEU A 284 15.31 -18.28 8.74
CA LEU A 284 14.75 -16.93 8.76
C LEU A 284 15.85 -15.88 8.71
N VAL A 285 16.97 -16.13 9.39
CA VAL A 285 18.16 -15.29 9.35
C VAL A 285 18.73 -15.23 7.93
N ASN A 286 18.88 -16.36 7.26
CA ASN A 286 19.34 -16.44 5.87
C ASN A 286 18.40 -15.71 4.90
N LYS A 287 17.09 -15.82 5.12
CA LYS A 287 16.09 -15.13 4.31
C LYS A 287 16.15 -13.61 4.50
N ILE A 288 16.37 -13.12 5.71
CA ILE A 288 16.57 -11.69 5.99
C ILE A 288 17.84 -11.18 5.30
N ILE A 289 18.93 -11.95 5.35
CA ILE A 289 20.21 -11.58 4.72
C ILE A 289 20.08 -11.55 3.19
N SER A 290 19.54 -12.60 2.57
CA SER A 290 19.30 -12.66 1.11
C SER A 290 18.43 -11.50 0.65
N LEU A 291 17.32 -11.24 1.34
CA LEU A 291 16.46 -10.09 1.04
C LEU A 291 17.19 -8.74 1.22
N SER A 292 18.26 -8.67 1.99
CA SER A 292 19.04 -7.44 2.16
C SER A 292 20.08 -7.26 1.05
N THR A 293 20.76 -8.32 0.62
CA THR A 293 21.69 -8.28 -0.53
C THR A 293 20.96 -8.09 -1.86
N ASP A 294 19.85 -8.78 -2.09
CA ASP A 294 19.06 -8.68 -3.35
C ASP A 294 18.48 -7.28 -3.56
N ASN A 295 18.43 -6.48 -2.50
CA ASN A 295 17.94 -5.10 -2.50
C ASN A 295 19.08 -4.07 -2.37
N GLU A 296 20.34 -4.48 -2.59
CA GLU A 296 21.55 -3.65 -2.51
C GLU A 296 21.75 -2.93 -1.16
N VAL A 297 21.13 -3.44 -0.10
CA VAL A 297 21.17 -2.84 1.25
C VAL A 297 22.46 -3.19 1.99
N LEU A 298 22.99 -4.39 1.75
CA LEU A 298 24.29 -4.84 2.23
C LEU A 298 25.14 -5.19 1.02
N ALA A 299 26.40 -4.73 1.02
CA ALA A 299 27.38 -5.25 0.06
C ALA A 299 27.59 -6.75 0.32
N GLU A 300 27.65 -7.54 -0.74
CA GLU A 300 27.79 -9.01 -0.69
C GLU A 300 28.99 -9.43 0.17
N GLU A 301 30.09 -8.66 0.11
CA GLU A 301 31.29 -8.85 0.92
C GLU A 301 31.08 -8.61 2.44
N GLU A 302 30.17 -7.73 2.84
CA GLU A 302 29.84 -7.51 4.26
C GLU A 302 28.91 -8.59 4.83
N ALA A 303 28.01 -9.14 4.01
CA ALA A 303 27.12 -10.23 4.38
C ALA A 303 27.86 -11.55 4.59
N ILE A 304 28.86 -11.83 3.74
CA ILE A 304 29.63 -13.08 3.76
C ILE A 304 30.71 -13.04 4.86
N ASN A 305 31.49 -11.96 4.98
CA ASN A 305 32.68 -11.98 5.86
C ASN A 305 32.41 -11.70 7.35
N LYS A 306 31.32 -11.00 7.72
CA LYS A 306 31.04 -10.62 9.12
C LYS A 306 29.98 -11.47 9.81
N VAL A 307 29.07 -12.10 9.06
CA VAL A 307 27.87 -12.77 9.60
C VAL A 307 27.98 -14.30 9.55
N GLN A 308 28.52 -14.84 8.46
CA GLN A 308 28.63 -16.28 8.21
C GLN A 308 29.36 -17.09 9.32
N PRO A 309 30.39 -16.57 10.02
CA PRO A 309 31.09 -17.32 11.08
C PRO A 309 30.26 -17.62 12.33
N TYR A 310 29.17 -16.87 12.55
CA TYR A 310 28.35 -16.93 13.78
C TYR A 310 26.99 -17.60 13.56
N LEU A 311 26.69 -18.01 12.33
CA LEU A 311 25.48 -18.77 12.01
C LEU A 311 25.62 -20.22 12.49
N GLY A 312 24.76 -20.63 13.42
CA GLY A 312 24.58 -22.03 13.80
C GLY A 312 25.59 -22.61 14.81
N LYS A 313 26.50 -21.82 15.39
CA LYS A 313 27.33 -22.30 16.50
C LYS A 313 26.64 -22.00 17.83
N ALA A 314 26.41 -23.05 18.63
CA ALA A 314 26.10 -22.88 20.05
C ALA A 314 27.25 -22.11 20.70
N GLN A 315 26.93 -21.02 21.38
CA GLN A 315 27.93 -20.27 22.14
C GLN A 315 28.46 -21.15 23.27
N LEU A 316 29.77 -21.39 23.27
CA LEU A 316 30.47 -22.03 24.38
C LEU A 316 30.23 -21.19 25.64
N LYS A 317 29.90 -21.87 26.75
CA LYS A 317 29.66 -21.30 28.08
C LYS A 317 30.82 -20.44 28.56
#